data_AF-A0A736RCX4-F1
#
_entry.id   AF-A0A736RCX4-F1
#
_cell.length_a   1.000
_cell.length_b   1.000
_cell.length_c   1.000
_cell.angle_alpha   90.00
_cell.angle_beta   90.00
_cell.angle_gamma   90.00
#
_symmetry.space_group_name_H-M   'P 1'
#
loop_
_entity.id
_entity.type
_entity.pdbx_description
1 polymer ?
#
loop_
_entity_poly.entity_id
_entity_poly.type
_entity_poly.pdbx_seq_one_letter_code
_entity_poly.pdbx_strand_id
1 'polypeptide(L)'
;MTQFYNSFWQRNLIVCFIGSFSTVFAMTLMLPFLPFYVEELGVHGHAAVVQWSGVAFSATFITAGLIAPVWGKLGDRYGHKSMLVRASLGMAVTVSLMGLVTDIWQLVGLRLLVGLAGGYSSGATILIAVQAPRERAAWALGIVSSGVMAGNLVGPLAGGWLPGLIGIRSTFLCAGALIFLAFLMTLSLIREEVKKPADVAIKSRVGWSQLPARSVIVCMLCTGLLL
;
A
#
# COMPACT_ATOMS: atom_id res chain seq x y z
N MET A 1 29.83 -14.44 -19.05
CA MET A 1 28.56 -15.00 -18.54
C MET A 1 27.48 -13.92 -18.66
N THR A 2 26.86 -13.86 -19.83
CA THR A 2 25.82 -12.90 -20.22
C THR A 2 24.50 -13.29 -19.55
N GLN A 3 24.15 -12.60 -18.47
CA GLN A 3 22.83 -12.72 -17.85
C GLN A 3 21.76 -12.35 -18.88
N PHE A 4 20.82 -13.25 -19.10
CA PHE A 4 19.58 -13.00 -19.83
C PHE A 4 18.84 -11.83 -19.16
N TYR A 5 19.02 -10.62 -19.70
CA TYR A 5 18.20 -9.47 -19.35
C TYR A 5 16.77 -9.80 -19.76
N ASN A 6 15.97 -10.21 -18.79
CA ASN A 6 14.59 -10.61 -18.99
C ASN A 6 13.81 -9.40 -19.52
N SER A 7 13.40 -9.41 -20.80
CA SER A 7 12.71 -8.29 -21.47
C SER A 7 11.46 -7.78 -20.72
N PHE A 8 10.95 -8.57 -19.77
CA PHE A 8 9.77 -8.28 -18.96
C PHE A 8 9.98 -7.26 -17.84
N TRP A 9 11.22 -6.93 -17.40
CA TRP A 9 11.43 -6.06 -16.24
C TRP A 9 10.88 -4.63 -16.44
N GLN A 10 10.98 -4.08 -17.66
CA GLN A 10 10.43 -2.76 -17.99
C GLN A 10 8.91 -2.73 -17.94
N ARG A 11 8.26 -3.82 -18.40
CA ARG A 11 6.81 -3.95 -18.32
C ARG A 11 6.36 -4.04 -16.87
N ASN A 12 7.04 -4.86 -16.07
CA ASN A 12 6.75 -4.99 -14.64
C ASN A 12 6.97 -3.66 -13.92
N LEU A 13 7.99 -2.87 -14.29
CA LEU A 13 8.22 -1.53 -13.77
C LEU A 13 7.02 -0.60 -14.00
N ILE A 14 6.50 -0.54 -15.22
CA ILE A 14 5.34 0.30 -15.56
C ILE A 14 4.11 -0.13 -14.76
N VAL A 15 3.87 -1.44 -14.61
CA VAL A 15 2.73 -1.95 -13.84
C VAL A 15 2.89 -1.67 -12.34
N CYS A 16 4.09 -1.85 -11.81
CA CYS A 16 4.42 -1.49 -10.42
C CYS A 16 4.24 0.00 -10.18
N PHE A 17 4.65 0.85 -11.12
CA PHE A 17 4.44 2.30 -11.07
C PHE A 17 2.95 2.64 -11.02
N ILE A 18 2.16 2.17 -11.99
CA ILE A 18 0.71 2.45 -12.07
C ILE A 18 -0.02 1.94 -10.83
N GLY A 19 0.29 0.73 -10.37
CA GLY A 19 -0.35 0.17 -9.19
C GLY A 19 0.05 0.86 -7.90
N SER A 20 1.32 1.25 -7.74
CA SER A 20 1.77 1.99 -6.57
C SER A 20 1.15 3.39 -6.55
N PHE A 21 1.12 4.05 -7.70
CA PHE A 21 0.40 5.31 -7.87
C PHE A 21 -1.08 5.17 -7.49
N SER A 22 -1.79 4.20 -8.05
CA SER A 22 -3.24 4.03 -7.84
C SER A 22 -3.60 3.72 -6.39
N THR A 23 -2.82 2.84 -5.75
CA THR A 23 -3.02 2.46 -4.34
C THR A 23 -2.73 3.60 -3.39
N VAL A 24 -1.65 4.35 -3.62
CA VAL A 24 -1.28 5.51 -2.81
C VAL A 24 -2.24 6.67 -3.04
N PHE A 25 -2.62 6.93 -4.30
CA PHE A 25 -3.63 7.92 -4.67
C PHE A 25 -4.93 7.69 -3.91
N ALA A 26 -5.46 6.45 -3.92
CA ALA A 26 -6.71 6.15 -3.22
C ALA A 26 -6.60 6.29 -1.69
N MET A 27 -5.45 5.92 -1.11
CA MET A 27 -5.19 6.08 0.31
C MET A 27 -5.19 7.54 0.74
N THR A 28 -4.51 8.40 -0.01
CA THR A 28 -4.34 9.82 0.34
C THR A 28 -5.49 10.70 -0.11
N LEU A 29 -6.23 10.27 -1.13
CA LEU A 29 -7.42 10.97 -1.62
C LEU A 29 -8.45 11.20 -0.51
N MET A 30 -8.51 10.33 0.49
CA MET A 30 -9.48 10.44 1.57
C MET A 30 -9.16 11.50 2.63
N LEU A 31 -7.92 11.98 2.72
CA LEU A 31 -7.46 12.97 3.71
C LEU A 31 -8.35 14.23 3.82
N PRO A 32 -8.62 14.97 2.73
CA PRO A 32 -9.33 16.24 2.81
C PRO A 32 -10.83 16.09 3.10
N PHE A 33 -11.46 14.98 2.70
CA PHE A 33 -12.91 14.84 2.80
C PHE A 33 -13.38 13.83 3.85
N LEU A 34 -12.47 13.16 4.56
CA LEU A 34 -12.83 12.22 5.64
C LEU A 34 -13.75 12.87 6.68
N PRO A 35 -13.48 14.09 7.20
CA PRO A 35 -14.34 14.69 8.21
C PRO A 35 -15.77 14.90 7.71
N PHE A 36 -15.92 15.35 6.46
CA PHE A 36 -17.21 15.50 5.81
C PHE A 36 -17.93 14.17 5.63
N TYR A 37 -17.19 13.10 5.31
CA TYR A 37 -17.78 11.77 5.22
C TYR A 37 -18.24 11.24 6.58
N VAL A 38 -17.49 11.52 7.65
CA VAL A 38 -17.87 11.18 9.03
C VAL A 38 -19.15 11.92 9.45
N GLU A 39 -19.30 13.19 9.06
CA GLU A 39 -20.54 13.94 9.27
C GLU A 39 -21.72 13.36 8.48
N GLU A 40 -21.51 12.95 7.22
CA GLU A 40 -22.54 12.30 6.39
C GLU A 40 -23.03 10.97 6.99
N LEU A 41 -22.15 10.27 7.73
CA LEU A 41 -22.47 9.02 8.44
C LEU A 41 -23.20 9.24 9.78
N GLY A 42 -23.61 10.48 10.10
CA GLY A 42 -24.44 10.79 11.26
C GLY A 42 -23.67 11.16 12.53
N VAL A 43 -22.35 11.38 12.43
CA VAL A 43 -21.57 11.91 13.56
C VAL A 43 -21.70 13.43 13.58
N HIS A 44 -22.39 13.95 14.59
CA HIS A 44 -22.56 15.38 14.78
C HIS A 44 -21.67 15.92 15.91
N GLY A 45 -21.12 17.11 15.69
CA GLY A 45 -20.28 17.81 16.66
C GLY A 45 -18.80 17.76 16.30
N HIS A 46 -18.19 18.95 16.25
CA HIS A 46 -16.81 19.14 15.81
C HIS A 46 -15.80 18.21 16.52
N ALA A 47 -15.91 18.08 17.84
CA ALA A 47 -15.03 17.21 18.63
C ALA A 47 -15.18 15.72 18.26
N ALA A 48 -16.41 15.24 18.04
CA ALA A 48 -16.67 13.86 17.68
C ALA A 48 -16.14 13.55 16.27
N VAL A 49 -16.38 14.46 15.30
CA VAL A 49 -15.89 14.32 13.92
C VAL A 49 -14.36 14.21 13.89
N VAL A 50 -13.66 15.07 14.64
CA VAL A 50 -12.19 15.05 14.74
C VAL A 50 -11.71 13.75 15.39
N GLN A 51 -12.32 13.32 16.50
CA GLN A 51 -11.96 12.08 17.18
C GLN A 51 -12.12 10.87 16.26
N TRP A 52 -13.27 10.74 15.62
CA TRP A 52 -13.58 9.63 14.74
C TRP A 52 -12.73 9.63 13.46
N SER A 53 -12.45 10.80 12.90
CA SER A 53 -11.52 10.94 11.78
C SER A 53 -10.11 10.47 12.16
N GLY A 54 -9.65 10.85 13.36
CA GLY A 54 -8.39 10.39 13.93
C GLY A 54 -8.36 8.88 14.14
N VAL A 55 -9.42 8.31 14.73
CA VAL A 55 -9.54 6.84 14.93
C VAL A 55 -9.49 6.11 13.59
N ALA A 56 -10.23 6.56 12.57
CA ALA A 56 -10.24 5.94 11.25
C ALA A 56 -8.87 5.99 10.55
N PHE A 57 -8.10 7.07 10.71
CA PHE A 57 -6.73 7.16 10.20
C PHE A 57 -5.77 6.25 10.96
N SER A 58 -5.74 6.36 12.29
CA SER A 58 -4.87 5.57 13.14
C SER A 58 -5.12 4.07 12.97
N ALA A 59 -6.36 3.65 12.80
CA ALA A 59 -6.72 2.25 12.52
C ALA A 59 -5.94 1.70 11.32
N THR A 60 -5.83 2.46 10.23
CA THR A 60 -5.13 2.02 9.02
C THR A 60 -3.64 1.84 9.28
N PHE A 61 -3.01 2.80 9.96
CA PHE A 61 -1.58 2.78 10.23
C PHE A 61 -1.18 1.74 11.28
N ILE A 62 -1.98 1.57 12.34
CA ILE A 62 -1.78 0.51 13.34
C ILE A 62 -1.79 -0.85 12.65
N THR A 63 -2.81 -1.10 11.83
CA THR A 63 -2.92 -2.38 11.13
C THR A 63 -1.81 -2.58 10.10
N ALA A 64 -1.48 -1.55 9.31
CA ALA A 64 -0.38 -1.60 8.36
C ALA A 64 0.96 -1.91 9.04
N GLY A 65 1.24 -1.29 10.19
CA GLY A 65 2.44 -1.54 11.00
C GLY A 65 2.50 -2.96 11.55
N LEU A 66 1.37 -3.48 12.07
CA LEU A 66 1.29 -4.85 12.59
C LEU A 66 1.48 -5.91 11.49
N ILE A 67 1.03 -5.63 10.27
CA ILE A 67 1.02 -6.61 9.17
C ILE A 67 2.20 -6.46 8.21
N ALA A 68 2.92 -5.33 8.24
CA ALA A 68 4.16 -5.14 7.51
C ALA A 68 5.11 -6.37 7.54
N PRO A 69 5.46 -6.98 8.70
CA PRO A 69 6.32 -8.16 8.72
C PRO A 69 5.67 -9.41 8.12
N VAL A 70 4.34 -9.53 8.20
CA VAL A 70 3.59 -10.65 7.60
C VAL A 70 3.64 -10.55 6.08
N TRP A 71 3.42 -9.35 5.52
CA TRP A 71 3.51 -9.10 4.09
C TRP A 71 4.91 -9.38 3.54
N GLY A 72 5.97 -8.96 4.25
CA GLY A 72 7.35 -9.28 3.85
C GLY A 72 7.60 -10.79 3.76
N LYS A 73 7.26 -11.54 4.81
CA LYS A 73 7.37 -13.01 4.82
C LYS A 73 6.52 -13.68 3.74
N LEU A 74 5.34 -13.13 3.45
CA LEU A 74 4.43 -13.67 2.45
C LEU A 74 4.97 -13.46 1.03
N GLY A 75 5.55 -12.29 0.76
CA GLY A 75 6.23 -11.99 -0.50
C GLY A 75 7.43 -12.90 -0.75
N ASP A 76 8.26 -13.09 0.27
CA ASP A 76 9.44 -13.98 0.20
C ASP A 76 9.05 -15.45 -0.02
N ARG A 77 7.93 -15.91 0.56
CA ARG A 77 7.51 -17.31 0.50
C ARG A 77 6.68 -17.67 -0.74
N TYR A 78 5.75 -16.80 -1.15
CA TYR A 78 4.77 -17.09 -2.22
C TYR A 78 5.05 -16.34 -3.52
N GLY A 79 6.10 -15.51 -3.57
CA GLY A 79 6.42 -14.65 -4.70
C GLY A 79 5.72 -13.29 -4.62
N HIS A 80 6.41 -12.27 -5.11
CA HIS A 80 5.97 -10.88 -5.00
C HIS A 80 4.79 -10.57 -5.93
N LYS A 81 4.63 -11.28 -7.05
CA LYS A 81 3.47 -11.19 -7.94
C LYS A 81 2.19 -11.59 -7.22
N SER A 82 2.18 -12.78 -6.60
CA SER A 82 1.00 -13.28 -5.87
C SER A 82 0.61 -12.33 -4.73
N MET A 83 1.61 -11.74 -4.08
CA MET A 83 1.43 -10.73 -3.05
C MET A 83 0.77 -9.45 -3.60
N LEU A 84 1.29 -8.89 -4.70
CA LEU A 84 0.76 -7.68 -5.35
C LEU A 84 -0.70 -7.86 -5.78
N VAL A 85 -1.03 -9.02 -6.36
CA VAL A 85 -2.39 -9.35 -6.80
C VAL A 85 -3.36 -9.40 -5.61
N ARG A 86 -2.97 -10.04 -4.50
CA ARG A 86 -3.81 -10.11 -3.29
C ARG A 86 -3.99 -8.74 -2.62
N ALA A 87 -2.92 -7.96 -2.53
CA ALA A 87 -2.94 -6.63 -1.93
C ALA A 87 -3.82 -5.67 -2.75
N SER A 88 -3.65 -5.62 -4.08
CA SER A 88 -4.45 -4.77 -4.96
C SER A 88 -5.92 -5.17 -4.99
N LEU A 89 -6.24 -6.47 -5.01
CA LEU A 89 -7.63 -6.94 -4.92
C LEU A 89 -8.26 -6.56 -3.58
N GLY A 90 -7.55 -6.82 -2.47
CA GLY A 90 -8.01 -6.47 -1.13
C GLY A 90 -8.30 -4.99 -1.01
N MET A 91 -7.39 -4.14 -1.49
CA MET A 91 -7.59 -2.68 -1.52
C MET A 91 -8.73 -2.25 -2.44
N ALA A 92 -8.85 -2.81 -3.64
CA ALA A 92 -9.94 -2.46 -4.56
C ALA A 92 -11.31 -2.74 -3.94
N VAL A 93 -11.46 -3.91 -3.32
CA VAL A 93 -12.72 -4.31 -2.66
C VAL A 93 -13.00 -3.43 -1.45
N THR A 94 -12.04 -3.25 -0.55
CA THR A 94 -12.27 -2.47 0.68
C THR A 94 -12.53 -1.01 0.38
N VAL A 95 -11.78 -0.38 -0.53
CA VAL A 95 -12.01 1.02 -0.94
C VAL A 95 -13.35 1.18 -1.65
N SER A 96 -13.78 0.22 -2.47
CA SER A 96 -15.11 0.26 -3.08
C SER A 96 -16.23 0.13 -2.04
N LEU A 97 -16.08 -0.80 -1.08
CA LEU A 97 -17.02 -0.95 0.03
C LEU A 97 -17.08 0.29 0.90
N MET A 98 -15.99 1.06 1.02
CA MET A 98 -15.97 2.32 1.76
C MET A 98 -16.89 3.40 1.16
N GLY A 99 -17.27 3.30 -0.11
CA GLY A 99 -18.29 4.17 -0.72
C GLY A 99 -19.73 3.75 -0.43
N LEU A 100 -19.95 2.52 0.03
CA LEU A 100 -21.29 1.94 0.27
C LEU A 100 -21.69 1.94 1.75
N VAL A 101 -20.85 2.53 2.59
CA VAL A 101 -21.00 2.50 4.04
C VAL A 101 -22.18 3.36 4.47
N THR A 102 -22.85 2.92 5.53
CA THR A 102 -23.94 3.68 6.16
C THR A 102 -23.63 4.09 7.59
N ASP A 103 -22.61 3.50 8.20
CA ASP A 103 -22.28 3.67 9.60
C ASP A 103 -20.77 3.88 9.82
N ILE A 104 -20.40 4.65 10.84
CA ILE A 104 -18.99 4.96 11.08
C ILE A 104 -18.18 3.76 11.53
N TRP A 105 -18.79 2.84 12.27
CA TRP A 105 -18.14 1.61 12.71
C TRP A 105 -17.74 0.73 11.52
N GLN A 106 -18.57 0.69 10.48
CA GLN A 106 -18.25 0.00 9.24
C GLN A 106 -17.08 0.69 8.53
N LEU A 107 -17.02 2.03 8.54
CA LEU A 107 -15.91 2.79 7.96
C LEU A 107 -14.59 2.46 8.66
N VAL A 108 -14.57 2.48 10.00
CA VAL A 108 -13.39 2.14 10.80
C VAL A 108 -12.99 0.67 10.57
N GLY A 109 -13.96 -0.24 10.51
CA GLY A 109 -13.72 -1.65 10.17
C GLY A 109 -13.07 -1.81 8.80
N LEU A 110 -13.57 -1.13 7.77
CA LEU A 110 -12.99 -1.14 6.43
C LEU A 110 -11.60 -0.48 6.40
N ARG A 111 -11.35 0.56 7.20
CA ARG A 111 -10.02 1.17 7.34
C ARG A 111 -8.99 0.20 7.94
N LEU A 112 -9.39 -0.61 8.92
CA LEU A 112 -8.56 -1.72 9.40
C LEU A 112 -8.26 -2.68 8.26
N LEU A 113 -9.26 -3.11 7.49
CA LEU A 113 -9.06 -4.01 6.35
C LEU A 113 -8.16 -3.42 5.26
N VAL A 114 -8.25 -2.11 5.00
CA VAL A 114 -7.37 -1.38 4.10
C VAL A 114 -5.92 -1.44 4.60
N GLY A 115 -5.70 -1.27 5.91
CA GLY A 115 -4.39 -1.47 6.54
C GLY A 115 -3.90 -2.92 6.41
N LEU A 116 -4.79 -3.92 6.55
CA LEU A 116 -4.45 -5.33 6.31
C LEU A 116 -4.05 -5.57 4.86
N ALA A 117 -4.73 -4.94 3.89
CA ALA A 117 -4.46 -5.08 2.46
C ALA A 117 -3.29 -4.20 1.96
N GLY A 118 -2.82 -3.27 2.81
CA GLY A 118 -1.75 -2.31 2.53
C GLY A 118 -0.37 -2.94 2.47
N GLY A 119 -0.06 -3.61 1.37
CA GLY A 119 1.27 -4.21 1.11
C GLY A 119 1.79 -3.99 -0.31
N TYR A 120 1.01 -3.35 -1.18
CA TYR A 120 1.31 -3.27 -2.61
C TYR A 120 2.63 -2.53 -2.91
N SER A 121 2.81 -1.33 -2.36
CA SER A 121 3.97 -0.47 -2.65
C SER A 121 5.30 -1.09 -2.18
N SER A 122 5.30 -1.75 -1.03
CA SER A 122 6.46 -2.49 -0.52
C SER A 122 6.79 -3.68 -1.43
N GLY A 123 5.79 -4.48 -1.79
CA GLY A 123 5.98 -5.62 -2.70
C GLY A 123 6.45 -5.20 -4.10
N ALA A 124 5.96 -4.07 -4.61
CA ALA A 124 6.34 -3.52 -5.91
C ALA A 124 7.80 -3.10 -5.92
N THR A 125 8.24 -2.41 -4.86
CA THR A 125 9.64 -2.00 -4.67
C THR A 125 10.56 -3.21 -4.64
N ILE A 126 10.22 -4.28 -3.91
CA ILE A 126 11.05 -5.49 -3.83
C ILE A 126 11.08 -6.23 -5.17
N LEU A 127 9.93 -6.41 -5.83
CA LEU A 127 9.86 -7.05 -7.15
C LEU A 127 10.78 -6.36 -8.16
N ILE A 128 10.76 -5.02 -8.20
CA ILE A 128 11.61 -4.24 -9.09
C ILE A 128 13.07 -4.29 -8.66
N ALA A 129 13.38 -4.24 -7.36
CA ALA A 129 14.75 -4.37 -6.87
C ALA A 129 15.40 -5.69 -7.29
N VAL A 130 14.64 -6.79 -7.31
CA VAL A 130 15.13 -8.14 -7.65
C VAL A 130 15.22 -8.36 -9.16
N GLN A 131 14.31 -7.76 -9.93
CA GLN A 131 14.25 -7.97 -11.39
C GLN A 131 15.04 -6.94 -12.19
N ALA A 132 15.25 -5.74 -11.65
CA ALA A 132 15.98 -4.71 -12.34
C ALA A 132 17.47 -5.07 -12.43
N PRO A 133 18.12 -4.77 -13.57
CA PRO A 133 19.54 -4.96 -13.69
C PRO A 133 20.31 -4.03 -12.76
N ARG A 134 21.47 -4.47 -12.25
CA ARG A 134 22.24 -3.75 -11.22
C ARG A 134 22.54 -2.30 -11.60
N GLU A 135 22.82 -2.06 -12.88
CA GLU A 135 23.16 -0.76 -13.43
C GLU A 135 21.94 0.20 -13.49
N ARG A 136 20.72 -0.35 -13.52
CA ARG A 136 19.46 0.41 -13.63
C ARG A 136 18.54 0.26 -12.42
N ALA A 137 18.93 -0.50 -11.40
CA ALA A 137 18.11 -0.76 -10.23
C ALA A 137 17.74 0.54 -9.49
N ALA A 138 18.70 1.44 -9.29
CA ALA A 138 18.44 2.74 -8.67
C ALA A 138 17.46 3.60 -9.47
N TRP A 139 17.61 3.63 -10.81
CA TRP A 139 16.68 4.33 -11.69
C TRP A 139 15.28 3.73 -11.64
N ALA A 140 15.16 2.41 -11.68
CA ALA A 140 13.88 1.70 -11.64
C ALA A 140 13.15 1.90 -10.30
N LEU A 141 13.88 1.81 -9.19
CA LEU A 141 13.35 2.12 -7.85
C LEU A 141 12.95 3.59 -7.73
N GLY A 142 13.72 4.49 -8.35
CA GLY A 142 13.38 5.90 -8.49
C GLY A 142 12.03 6.09 -9.18
N ILE A 143 11.80 5.43 -10.31
CA ILE A 143 10.51 5.49 -11.03
C ILE A 143 9.35 5.01 -10.13
N VAL A 144 9.46 3.86 -9.46
CA VAL A 144 8.41 3.39 -8.54
C VAL A 144 8.14 4.41 -7.43
N SER A 145 9.20 4.98 -6.85
CA SER A 145 9.12 5.98 -5.79
C SER A 145 8.47 7.28 -6.28
N SER A 146 8.77 7.70 -7.52
CA SER A 146 8.08 8.82 -8.17
C SER A 146 6.59 8.56 -8.33
N GLY A 147 6.17 7.32 -8.61
CA GLY A 147 4.76 6.94 -8.66
C GLY A 147 4.06 7.07 -7.30
N VAL A 148 4.72 6.65 -6.22
CA VAL A 148 4.24 6.83 -4.85
C VAL A 148 4.11 8.32 -4.51
N MET A 149 5.14 9.11 -4.81
CA MET A 149 5.15 10.56 -4.57
C MET A 149 4.05 11.26 -5.37
N ALA A 150 3.87 10.90 -6.64
CA ALA A 150 2.80 11.43 -7.48
C ALA A 150 1.42 11.07 -6.90
N GLY A 151 1.21 9.85 -6.41
CA GLY A 151 -0.03 9.46 -5.74
C GLY A 151 -0.28 10.27 -4.46
N ASN A 152 0.75 10.50 -3.65
CA ASN A 152 0.67 11.33 -2.45
C ASN A 152 0.33 12.80 -2.74
N LEU A 153 0.77 13.33 -3.88
CA LEU A 153 0.48 14.70 -4.29
C LEU A 153 -0.92 14.81 -4.92
N VAL A 154 -1.21 13.95 -5.89
CA VAL A 154 -2.43 14.00 -6.70
C VAL A 154 -3.64 13.52 -5.91
N GLY A 155 -3.47 12.62 -4.93
CA GLY A 155 -4.54 12.10 -4.10
C GLY A 155 -5.29 13.17 -3.31
N PRO A 156 -4.64 13.88 -2.36
CA PRO A 156 -5.30 14.94 -1.57
C PRO A 156 -5.78 16.09 -2.44
N LEU A 157 -5.06 16.41 -3.53
CA LEU A 157 -5.54 17.35 -4.53
C LEU A 157 -6.89 16.88 -5.05
N ALA A 158 -6.99 15.71 -5.68
CA ALA A 158 -8.26 15.17 -6.17
C ALA A 158 -9.32 15.07 -5.07
N GLY A 159 -8.97 14.60 -3.88
CA GLY A 159 -9.89 14.49 -2.74
C GLY A 159 -10.52 15.81 -2.31
N GLY A 160 -9.87 16.96 -2.57
CA GLY A 160 -10.42 18.26 -2.18
C GLY A 160 -11.61 18.74 -3.03
N TRP A 161 -11.72 18.30 -4.30
CA TRP A 161 -12.71 18.82 -5.25
C TRP A 161 -13.56 17.73 -5.91
N LEU A 162 -13.02 16.51 -6.11
CA LEU A 162 -13.75 15.40 -6.73
C LEU A 162 -15.06 15.06 -5.99
N PRO A 163 -15.08 14.98 -4.64
CA PRO A 163 -16.32 14.71 -3.92
C PRO A 163 -17.41 15.76 -4.12
N GLY A 164 -17.04 17.03 -4.37
CA GLY A 164 -18.00 18.09 -4.65
C GLY A 164 -18.66 17.97 -6.03
N LEU A 165 -18.03 17.26 -6.98
CA LEU A 165 -18.53 17.08 -8.35
C LEU A 165 -19.36 15.80 -8.50
N ILE A 166 -18.88 14.68 -7.95
CA ILE A 166 -19.49 13.35 -8.16
C ILE A 166 -20.06 12.72 -6.88
N GLY A 167 -19.88 13.38 -5.73
CA GLY A 167 -20.23 12.86 -4.41
C GLY A 167 -19.12 12.04 -3.77
N ILE A 168 -19.14 11.96 -2.44
CA ILE A 168 -18.14 11.21 -1.65
C ILE A 168 -18.19 9.71 -1.96
N ARG A 169 -19.39 9.13 -2.01
CA ARG A 169 -19.60 7.71 -2.29
C ARG A 169 -19.06 7.30 -3.67
N SER A 170 -19.39 8.07 -4.71
CA SER A 170 -18.90 7.83 -6.08
C SER A 170 -17.40 8.00 -6.18
N THR A 171 -16.81 8.94 -5.43
CA THR A 171 -15.37 9.14 -5.38
C THR A 171 -14.64 7.89 -4.88
N PHE A 172 -15.16 7.22 -3.84
CA PHE A 172 -14.62 5.94 -3.38
C PHE A 172 -14.77 4.83 -4.42
N LEU A 173 -15.91 4.74 -5.09
CA LEU A 173 -16.12 3.75 -6.15
C LEU A 173 -15.17 3.98 -7.34
N CYS A 174 -14.94 5.23 -7.75
CA CYS A 174 -13.97 5.58 -8.78
C CYS A 174 -12.54 5.22 -8.36
N ALA A 175 -12.15 5.51 -7.12
CA ALA A 175 -10.85 5.12 -6.58
C ALA A 175 -10.69 3.59 -6.53
N GLY A 176 -11.70 2.87 -6.08
CA GLY A 176 -11.75 1.41 -6.08
C GLY A 176 -11.63 0.83 -7.49
N ALA A 177 -12.32 1.41 -8.48
CA ALA A 177 -12.23 1.03 -9.88
C ALA A 177 -10.82 1.27 -10.47
N LEU A 178 -10.16 2.38 -10.11
CA LEU A 178 -8.78 2.64 -10.49
C LEU A 178 -7.81 1.58 -9.95
N ILE A 179 -7.95 1.22 -8.67
CA ILE A 179 -7.16 0.13 -8.07
C ILE A 179 -7.50 -1.22 -8.74
N PHE A 180 -8.77 -1.45 -9.08
CA PHE A 180 -9.19 -2.67 -9.77
C PHE A 180 -8.56 -2.79 -11.17
N LEU A 181 -8.45 -1.69 -11.91
CA LEU A 181 -7.71 -1.65 -13.17
C LEU A 181 -6.23 -1.97 -12.95
N ALA A 182 -5.61 -1.41 -11.90
CA ALA A 182 -4.24 -1.75 -11.53
C ALA A 182 -4.10 -3.23 -11.14
N PHE A 183 -5.08 -3.81 -10.45
CA PHE A 183 -5.15 -5.25 -10.16
C PHE A 183 -5.18 -6.09 -11.44
N LEU A 184 -6.02 -5.73 -12.43
CA LEU A 184 -6.09 -6.44 -13.71
C LEU A 184 -4.76 -6.36 -14.47
N MET A 185 -4.12 -5.19 -14.47
CA MET A 185 -2.77 -5.02 -15.06
C MET A 185 -1.75 -5.89 -14.33
N THR A 186 -1.76 -5.90 -13.00
CA THR A 186 -0.86 -6.73 -12.17
C THR A 186 -1.05 -8.22 -12.42
N LEU A 187 -2.30 -8.67 -12.53
CA LEU A 187 -2.64 -10.06 -12.78
C LEU A 187 -2.14 -10.54 -14.15
N SER A 188 -2.41 -9.76 -15.19
CA SER A 188 -2.17 -10.13 -16.59
C SER A 188 -0.76 -9.81 -17.09
N LEU A 189 -0.19 -8.66 -16.72
CA LEU A 189 1.09 -8.18 -17.26
C LEU A 189 2.29 -8.56 -16.40
N ILE A 190 2.16 -8.70 -15.07
CA ILE A 190 3.32 -9.05 -14.25
C ILE A 190 3.72 -10.49 -14.55
N ARG A 191 4.98 -10.67 -14.95
CA ARG A 191 5.60 -11.99 -15.03
C ARG A 191 6.72 -12.05 -14.01
N GLU A 192 6.60 -12.98 -13.08
CA GLU A 192 7.66 -13.30 -12.15
C GLU A 192 8.10 -14.73 -12.47
N GLU A 193 9.37 -14.91 -12.81
CA GLU A 193 9.97 -16.23 -12.74
C GLU A 193 10.06 -16.56 -11.26
N VAL A 194 9.24 -17.51 -10.81
CA VAL A 194 9.29 -18.01 -9.44
C VAL A 194 10.67 -18.65 -9.27
N LYS A 195 11.62 -17.89 -8.75
CA LYS A 195 12.84 -18.46 -8.20
C LYS A 195 12.36 -19.26 -6.99
N LYS A 196 12.18 -20.58 -7.16
CA LYS A 196 12.04 -21.50 -6.01
C LYS A 196 13.12 -21.06 -5.02
N PRO A 197 12.79 -20.86 -3.74
CA PRO A 197 13.82 -20.59 -2.75
C PRO A 197 14.76 -21.79 -2.82
N ALA A 198 15.90 -21.63 -3.50
CA ALA A 198 17.05 -22.46 -3.23
C ALA A 198 17.24 -22.36 -1.72
N ASP A 199 17.49 -23.49 -1.05
CA ASP A 199 17.66 -23.66 0.39
C ASP A 199 18.71 -22.72 1.01
N VAL A 200 18.50 -21.41 0.92
CA VAL A 200 19.04 -20.44 1.84
C VAL A 200 18.05 -20.44 2.98
N ALA A 201 18.05 -21.56 3.70
CA ALA A 201 17.76 -21.53 5.12
C ALA A 201 18.78 -20.56 5.73
N ILE A 202 18.47 -19.26 5.66
CA ILE A 202 19.00 -18.32 6.64
C ILE A 202 18.39 -18.84 7.93
N LYS A 203 19.14 -19.70 8.62
CA LYS A 203 18.96 -20.00 10.03
C LYS A 203 19.10 -18.67 10.75
N SER A 204 18.06 -17.83 10.72
CA SER A 204 17.94 -16.70 11.62
C SER A 204 17.48 -17.22 12.99
N ARG A 205 18.26 -18.16 13.55
CA ARG A 205 18.39 -18.27 15.00
C ARG A 205 19.46 -17.29 15.44
N VAL A 206 19.34 -16.02 15.05
CA VAL A 206 20.03 -14.96 15.78
C VAL A 206 19.16 -14.74 17.00
N GLY A 207 19.50 -15.46 18.08
CA GLY A 207 18.90 -15.21 19.38
C GLY A 207 19.05 -13.73 19.70
N TRP A 208 18.07 -13.15 20.38
CA TRP A 208 18.05 -11.71 20.69
C TRP A 208 19.40 -11.21 21.24
N SER A 209 20.20 -12.07 21.90
CA SER A 209 21.53 -11.82 22.48
C SER A 209 22.67 -11.53 21.49
N GLN A 210 22.50 -11.75 20.18
CA GLN A 210 23.57 -11.61 19.20
C GLN A 210 23.46 -10.35 18.31
N LEU A 211 22.49 -9.47 18.55
CA LEU A 211 22.39 -8.19 17.84
C LEU A 211 23.38 -7.18 18.46
N PRO A 212 24.43 -6.73 17.74
CA PRO A 212 25.49 -5.87 18.29
C PRO A 212 25.02 -4.46 18.67
N ALA A 213 23.78 -4.07 18.34
CA ALA A 213 23.28 -2.71 18.54
C ALA A 213 21.78 -2.68 18.91
N ARG A 214 21.37 -3.45 19.92
CA ARG A 214 19.98 -3.43 20.44
C ARG A 214 19.48 -2.02 20.78
N SER A 215 20.35 -1.19 21.37
CA SER A 215 20.04 0.20 21.70
C SER A 215 19.75 1.03 20.45
N VAL A 216 20.43 0.77 19.33
CA VAL A 216 20.21 1.50 18.07
C VAL A 216 18.88 1.11 17.44
N ILE A 217 18.49 -0.17 17.47
CA ILE A 217 17.18 -0.60 16.96
C ILE A 217 16.04 0.00 17.79
N VAL A 218 16.19 0.03 19.11
CA VAL A 218 15.22 0.67 20.02
C VAL A 218 15.21 2.18 19.81
N CYS A 219 16.37 2.83 19.70
CA CYS A 219 16.45 4.26 19.38
C CYS A 219 15.83 4.58 18.02
N MET A 220 16.04 3.77 16.99
CA MET A 220 15.44 3.94 15.66
C MET A 220 13.92 3.75 15.69
N LEU A 221 13.40 2.80 16.47
CA LEU A 221 11.96 2.64 16.68
C LEU A 221 11.38 3.82 17.49
N CYS A 222 12.06 4.28 18.54
CA CYS A 222 11.63 5.42 19.35
C CYS A 222 11.68 6.74 18.57
N THR A 223 12.73 6.96 17.77
CA THR A 223 12.82 8.15 16.90
C THR A 223 11.81 8.07 15.75
N GLY A 224 11.55 6.87 15.20
CA GLY A 224 10.49 6.66 14.22
C GLY A 224 9.07 6.80 14.77
N LEU A 225 8.86 6.66 16.09
CA LEU A 225 7.57 6.93 16.76
C LEU A 225 7.40 8.41 17.15
N LEU A 226 8.49 9.18 17.15
CA LEU A 226 8.51 10.61 17.51
C LEU A 226 8.41 11.54 16.29
N LEU A 227 8.52 10.99 15.08
CA LEU A 227 8.36 11.67 13.78
C LEU A 227 6.95 11.42 13.22
#